data_AF-A0A447JPP1-F1
#
_entry.id   AF-A0A447JPP1-F1
#
_cell.length_a   1.000
_cell.length_b   1.000
_cell.length_c   1.000
_cell.angle_alpha   90.00
_cell.angle_beta   90.00
_cell.angle_gamma   90.00
#
_symmetry.space_group_name_H-M   'P 1'
#
loop_
_entity.id
_entity.type
_entity.pdbx_description
1 polymer ?
#
loop_
_entity_poly.entity_id
_entity_poly.type
_entity_poly.pdbx_seq_one_letter_code
_entity_poly.pdbx_strand_id
1 'polypeptide(L)'
;MIKFSATLLATLIAASVNAATVDLRIMETTDLHSNMMDFDYYKDTATEKFGLVRTASLIHAARNEVKNSVLVDNGGPDSGEPSGRLYGGKRAQRR
;
A
#
# COMPACT_ATOMS: atom_id res chain seq x y z
N MET A 1 40.75 42.97 -1.93
CA MET A 1 40.71 41.56 -1.48
C MET A 1 39.33 41.11 -0.97
N ILE A 2 38.47 42.00 -0.46
CA ILE A 2 37.13 41.66 0.09
C ILE A 2 36.09 41.25 -0.99
N LYS A 3 36.14 41.85 -2.19
CA LYS A 3 35.17 41.58 -3.26
C LYS A 3 35.21 40.13 -3.78
N PHE A 4 36.38 39.50 -3.81
CA PHE A 4 36.57 38.13 -4.28
C PHE A 4 35.93 37.10 -3.34
N SER A 5 35.93 37.41 -2.03
CA SER A 5 35.37 36.54 -0.99
C SER A 5 33.84 36.53 -0.99
N ALA A 6 33.21 37.66 -1.31
CA ALA A 6 31.76 37.77 -1.41
C ALA A 6 31.19 37.00 -2.62
N THR A 7 31.91 37.01 -3.75
CA THR A 7 31.51 36.25 -4.95
C THR A 7 31.66 34.74 -4.75
N LEU A 8 32.73 34.30 -4.07
CA LEU A 8 32.93 32.88 -3.75
C LEU A 8 31.89 32.34 -2.75
N LEU A 9 31.50 33.17 -1.78
CA LEU A 9 30.46 32.81 -0.82
C LEU A 9 29.08 32.72 -1.50
N ALA A 10 28.77 33.64 -2.42
CA ALA A 10 27.52 33.62 -3.18
C ALA A 10 27.41 32.40 -4.12
N THR A 11 28.50 31.97 -4.75
CA THR A 11 28.51 30.76 -5.61
C THR A 11 28.40 29.47 -4.81
N LEU A 12 29.00 29.39 -3.61
CA LEU A 12 28.81 28.23 -2.71
C LEU A 12 27.35 28.08 -2.26
N ILE A 13 26.67 29.19 -1.95
CA ILE A 13 25.26 29.18 -1.54
C ILE A 13 24.36 28.76 -2.72
N ALA A 14 24.58 29.29 -3.91
CA ALA A 14 23.82 28.90 -5.10
C ALA A 14 24.04 27.42 -5.48
N ALA A 15 25.25 26.89 -5.29
CA ALA A 15 25.56 25.47 -5.52
C ALA A 15 24.92 24.52 -4.47
N SER A 16 24.47 25.06 -3.34
CA SER A 16 23.86 24.28 -2.24
C SER A 16 22.33 24.13 -2.32
N VAL A 17 21.69 24.75 -3.32
CA VAL A 17 20.24 24.60 -3.53
C VAL A 17 19.98 23.27 -4.22
N ASN A 18 19.86 22.20 -3.43
CA ASN A 18 19.54 20.87 -3.92
C ASN A 18 18.03 20.60 -3.75
N ALA A 19 17.26 20.69 -4.82
CA ALA A 19 15.85 20.29 -4.82
C ALA A 19 15.76 18.78 -5.07
N ALA A 20 15.35 18.01 -4.07
CA ALA A 20 15.20 16.56 -4.20
C ALA A 20 13.85 16.21 -4.84
N THR A 21 13.89 15.52 -5.97
CA THR A 21 12.70 14.86 -6.54
C THR A 21 12.56 13.46 -5.93
N VAL A 22 11.35 13.08 -5.56
CA VAL A 22 11.04 11.77 -4.97
C VAL A 22 9.88 11.13 -5.73
N ASP A 23 10.10 9.91 -6.23
CA ASP A 23 9.03 9.09 -6.80
C ASP A 23 8.33 8.30 -5.68
N LEU A 24 7.00 8.41 -5.60
CA LEU A 24 6.14 7.71 -4.63
C LEU A 24 5.02 6.97 -5.36
N ARG A 25 4.84 5.69 -5.02
CA ARG A 25 3.71 4.87 -5.49
C ARG A 25 2.66 4.68 -4.40
N ILE A 26 1.40 4.91 -4.73
CA ILE A 26 0.26 4.58 -3.87
C ILE A 26 -0.46 3.39 -4.51
N MET A 27 -0.64 2.32 -3.74
CA MET A 27 -1.39 1.13 -4.13
C MET A 27 -2.64 1.03 -3.26
N GLU A 28 -3.69 0.43 -3.78
CA GLU A 28 -4.99 0.34 -3.10
C GLU A 28 -5.60 -1.06 -3.25
N THR A 29 -6.25 -1.53 -2.18
CA THR A 29 -7.28 -2.57 -2.26
C THR A 29 -8.66 -1.96 -1.96
N THR A 30 -9.71 -2.47 -2.60
CA THR A 30 -11.10 -2.05 -2.37
C THR A 30 -12.00 -3.26 -2.37
N ASP A 31 -13.12 -3.19 -1.66
CA ASP A 31 -14.21 -4.17 -1.69
C ASP A 31 -13.73 -5.62 -1.48
N LEU A 32 -12.76 -5.80 -0.59
CA LEU A 32 -12.20 -7.12 -0.28
C LEU A 32 -13.28 -8.09 0.23
N HIS A 33 -14.30 -7.57 0.90
CA HIS A 33 -15.45 -8.35 1.38
C HIS A 33 -15.06 -9.58 2.20
N SER A 34 -13.96 -9.54 2.95
CA SER A 34 -13.42 -10.70 3.67
C SER A 34 -12.98 -11.89 2.81
N ASN A 35 -12.83 -11.74 1.49
CA ASN A 35 -12.22 -12.72 0.58
C ASN A 35 -10.70 -12.81 0.82
N MET A 36 -10.31 -13.38 1.95
CA MET A 36 -8.90 -13.50 2.32
C MET A 36 -8.23 -14.60 1.50
N MET A 37 -8.87 -15.77 1.43
CA MET A 37 -8.39 -16.94 0.71
C MET A 37 -8.88 -16.92 -0.74
N ASP A 38 -8.16 -17.58 -1.61
CA ASP A 38 -8.55 -17.84 -2.99
C ASP A 38 -9.45 -19.07 -3.08
N PHE A 39 -10.55 -19.03 -2.32
CA PHE A 39 -11.46 -20.15 -2.14
C PHE A 39 -12.93 -19.70 -2.22
N ASP A 40 -13.71 -20.38 -3.05
CA ASP A 40 -15.16 -20.19 -3.14
C ASP A 40 -15.85 -21.10 -2.12
N TYR A 41 -16.20 -20.53 -0.97
CA TYR A 41 -16.86 -21.26 0.13
C TYR A 41 -18.27 -21.77 -0.20
N TYR A 42 -18.92 -21.26 -1.24
CA TYR A 42 -20.23 -21.76 -1.66
C TYR A 42 -20.12 -23.01 -2.53
N LYS A 43 -19.03 -23.10 -3.31
CA LYS A 43 -18.74 -24.25 -4.17
C LYS A 43 -17.77 -25.25 -3.54
N ASP A 44 -17.24 -24.93 -2.37
CA ASP A 44 -16.22 -25.70 -1.66
C ASP A 44 -15.02 -26.05 -2.55
N THR A 45 -14.51 -25.06 -3.27
CA THR A 45 -13.42 -25.24 -4.23
C THR A 45 -12.50 -24.04 -4.29
N ALA A 46 -11.24 -24.28 -4.68
CA ALA A 46 -10.29 -23.22 -4.93
C ALA A 46 -10.69 -22.39 -6.17
N THR A 47 -10.30 -21.12 -6.21
CA THR A 47 -10.59 -20.22 -7.31
C THR A 47 -9.39 -19.36 -7.66
N GLU A 48 -9.23 -19.05 -8.94
CA GLU A 48 -8.18 -18.14 -9.42
C GLU A 48 -8.68 -16.70 -9.59
N LYS A 49 -9.96 -16.45 -9.32
CA LYS A 49 -10.64 -15.20 -9.67
C LYS A 49 -10.56 -14.12 -8.59
N PHE A 50 -10.44 -14.51 -7.32
CA PHE A 50 -10.41 -13.58 -6.18
C PHE A 50 -9.57 -14.14 -5.03
N GLY A 51 -9.31 -13.31 -4.01
CA GLY A 51 -8.58 -13.66 -2.81
C GLY A 51 -7.43 -12.70 -2.52
N LEU A 52 -7.39 -12.14 -1.31
CA LEU A 52 -6.30 -11.25 -0.87
C LEU A 52 -4.93 -11.95 -0.92
N VAL A 53 -4.87 -13.26 -0.70
CA VAL A 53 -3.64 -14.07 -0.87
C VAL A 53 -3.03 -13.95 -2.27
N ARG A 54 -3.85 -13.77 -3.31
CA ARG A 54 -3.38 -13.58 -4.69
C ARG A 54 -2.96 -12.14 -4.92
N THR A 55 -3.78 -11.18 -4.49
CA THR A 55 -3.46 -9.76 -4.59
C THR A 55 -2.18 -9.41 -3.82
N ALA A 56 -1.88 -10.10 -2.71
CA ALA A 56 -0.65 -9.94 -1.95
C ALA A 56 0.61 -10.18 -2.79
N SER A 57 0.59 -11.15 -3.70
CA SER A 57 1.70 -11.40 -4.64
C SER A 57 1.92 -10.23 -5.58
N LEU A 58 0.84 -9.62 -6.09
CA LEU A 58 0.90 -8.43 -6.94
C LEU A 58 1.42 -7.21 -6.17
N ILE A 59 0.93 -7.02 -4.93
CA ILE A 59 1.41 -5.95 -4.04
C ILE A 59 2.91 -6.12 -3.76
N HIS A 60 3.36 -7.35 -3.49
CA HIS A 60 4.77 -7.62 -3.22
C HIS A 60 5.65 -7.33 -4.44
N ALA A 61 5.23 -7.77 -5.63
CA ALA A 61 5.93 -7.46 -6.88
C ALA A 61 5.99 -5.94 -7.12
N ALA A 62 4.86 -5.24 -7.01
CA ALA A 62 4.77 -3.80 -7.22
C ALA A 62 5.59 -2.98 -6.21
N ARG A 63 5.77 -3.48 -4.98
CA ARG A 63 6.67 -2.89 -3.97
C ARG A 63 8.14 -3.04 -4.35
N ASN A 64 8.51 -4.12 -5.02
CA ASN A 64 9.90 -4.36 -5.44
C ASN A 64 10.31 -3.52 -6.67
N GLU A 65 9.35 -2.94 -7.39
CA GLU A 65 9.62 -2.08 -8.56
C GLU A 65 10.03 -0.64 -8.19
N VAL A 66 9.72 -0.17 -6.97
CA VAL A 66 9.91 1.22 -6.58
C VAL A 66 10.49 1.35 -5.18
N LYS A 67 11.25 2.41 -4.93
CA LYS A 67 11.84 2.66 -3.61
C LYS A 67 10.81 3.05 -2.54
N ASN A 68 9.88 3.94 -2.89
CA ASN A 68 8.91 4.48 -1.96
C ASN A 68 7.51 4.06 -2.38
N SER A 69 6.82 3.33 -1.52
CA SER A 69 5.42 2.97 -1.75
C SER A 69 4.62 2.89 -0.47
N VAL A 70 3.32 3.17 -0.58
CA VAL A 70 2.32 2.97 0.47
C VAL A 70 1.17 2.13 -0.08
N LEU A 71 0.51 1.37 0.80
CA LEU A 71 -0.67 0.58 0.50
C LEU A 71 -1.82 1.07 1.38
N VAL A 72 -2.96 1.36 0.76
CA VAL A 72 -4.20 1.73 1.45
C VAL A 72 -5.28 0.69 1.16
N ASP A 73 -6.22 0.53 2.08
CA ASP A 73 -7.45 -0.22 1.86
C ASP A 73 -8.62 0.76 1.93
N ASN A 74 -9.41 0.84 0.87
CA ASN A 74 -10.58 1.71 0.79
C ASN A 74 -11.79 1.13 1.55
N GLY A 75 -11.68 -0.12 2.02
CA GLY A 75 -12.74 -0.83 2.69
C GLY A 75 -13.90 -1.17 1.75
N GLY A 76 -15.01 -1.56 2.36
CA GLY A 76 -16.27 -1.94 1.75
C GLY A 76 -17.21 -2.35 2.89
N PRO A 77 -18.54 -2.42 2.71
CA PRO A 77 -19.41 -2.91 3.76
C PRO A 77 -18.94 -4.30 4.19
N ASP A 78 -18.81 -4.53 5.50
CA ASP A 78 -18.52 -5.83 6.10
C ASP A 78 -19.50 -6.85 5.53
N SER A 79 -19.09 -7.57 4.50
CA SER A 79 -19.95 -8.51 3.81
C SER A 79 -20.13 -9.72 4.70
N GLY A 80 -21.34 -10.29 4.65
CA GLY A 80 -21.67 -11.56 5.26
C GLY A 80 -20.97 -12.76 4.59
N GLU A 81 -19.75 -12.62 4.10
CA GLU A 81 -19.03 -13.77 3.61
C GLU A 81 -18.68 -14.73 4.76
N PRO A 82 -18.63 -16.05 4.53
CA PRO A 82 -18.41 -17.03 5.60
C PRO A 82 -17.18 -16.73 6.45
N SER A 83 -16.07 -16.30 5.84
CA SER A 83 -14.86 -15.84 6.52
C SER A 83 -15.14 -14.62 7.41
N GLY A 84 -15.78 -13.58 6.86
CA GLY A 84 -16.14 -12.36 7.58
C GLY A 84 -17.05 -12.61 8.78
N ARG A 85 -18.08 -13.48 8.63
CA ARG A 85 -18.98 -13.86 9.74
C ARG A 85 -18.26 -14.59 10.87
N LEU A 86 -17.34 -15.50 10.55
CA LEU A 86 -16.59 -16.24 11.55
C LEU A 86 -15.70 -15.31 12.40
N TYR A 87 -14.99 -14.38 11.77
CA TYR A 87 -14.13 -13.44 12.49
C TYR A 87 -14.91 -12.33 13.20
N GLY A 88 -15.97 -11.80 12.58
CA GLY A 88 -16.85 -10.79 13.19
C GLY A 88 -17.63 -11.32 14.40
N GLY A 89 -18.16 -12.54 14.31
CA GLY A 89 -18.88 -13.19 15.42
C GLY A 89 -18.01 -13.44 16.65
N LYS A 90 -16.75 -13.85 16.47
CA LYS A 90 -15.79 -14.01 17.58
C LYS A 90 -15.42 -12.70 18.27
N ARG A 91 -15.48 -11.57 17.56
CA ARG A 91 -15.19 -10.25 18.11
C ARG A 91 -16.37 -9.70 18.92
N ALA A 92 -17.60 -9.97 18.47
CA ALA A 92 -18.82 -9.61 19.19
C ALA A 92 -19.01 -10.41 20.50
N GLN A 93 -18.61 -11.68 20.53
CA GLN A 93 -18.67 -12.53 21.73
C GLN A 93 -17.58 -12.26 22.78
N ARG A 94 -16.61 -11.38 22.48
CA ARG A 94 -15.50 -11.03 23.37
C ARG A 94 -15.61 -9.62 23.97
N ARG A 95 -16.77 -8.97 23.83
CA ARG A 95 -17.13 -7.73 24.53
C ARG A 95 -18.26 -8.01 25.51
#